data_AF-A0A2H9VP78-F1
#
_entry.id   AF-A0A2H9VP78-F1
#
_cell.length_a   1.000
_cell.length_b   1.000
_cell.length_c   1.000
_cell.angle_alpha   90.00
_cell.angle_beta   90.00
_cell.angle_gamma   90.00
#
_symmetry.space_group_name_H-M   'P 1'
#
loop_
_entity.id
_entity.type
_entity.pdbx_description
1 polymer ?
#
loop_
_entity_poly.entity_id
_entity_poly.type
_entity_poly.pdbx_seq_one_letter_code
_entity_poly.pdbx_strand_id
1 'polypeptide(L)'
;MSATSNTYILVINGKPEGPFSIDELKAHNIKPTDFIKTEDMVDYKEAHEIAELRQLFGFSKAALLIQYYGSFDQRLTAAAIDLFFVSTVCAVLMFAGAMLINSQLIVLIMTLGLAIIIPIVNLVYHVIMESSARQGTHGKQLLQIRVCDMEGNRISFGNAAGRNLAKIFSLLPLFMGYLYIFFNKKQQGFHDVIAGTLVIKDRLD
;
A
#
# COMPACT_ATOMS: atom_id res chain seq x y z
N MET A 1 5.38 -13.03 -31.28
CA MET A 1 5.89 -14.42 -31.19
C MET A 1 6.21 -14.63 -29.72
N SER A 2 5.47 -15.38 -28.90
CA SER A 2 4.67 -16.58 -29.11
C SER A 2 3.31 -16.42 -28.40
N ALA A 3 2.20 -16.71 -29.08
CA ALA A 3 0.94 -16.97 -28.40
C ALA A 3 1.10 -18.34 -27.73
N THR A 4 1.40 -18.36 -26.43
CA THR A 4 1.27 -19.57 -25.63
C THR A 4 -0.21 -19.95 -25.67
N SER A 5 -0.51 -21.07 -26.33
CA SER A 5 -1.84 -21.67 -26.39
C SER A 5 -2.22 -22.18 -25.01
N ASN A 6 -2.48 -21.28 -24.06
CA ASN A 6 -2.90 -21.66 -22.72
C ASN A 6 -4.28 -22.31 -22.83
N THR A 7 -4.34 -23.56 -22.41
CA THR A 7 -5.55 -24.34 -22.22
C THR A 7 -6.07 -24.16 -20.80
N TYR A 8 -7.38 -24.12 -20.64
CA TYR A 8 -8.04 -23.79 -19.38
C TYR A 8 -9.02 -24.88 -18.96
N ILE A 9 -8.92 -25.34 -17.72
CA ILE A 9 -9.91 -26.22 -17.09
C ILE A 9 -10.91 -25.33 -16.37
N LEU A 10 -12.20 -25.44 -16.73
CA LEU A 10 -13.31 -24.67 -16.15
C LEU A 10 -14.16 -25.57 -15.25
N VAL A 11 -14.49 -25.11 -14.05
CA VAL A 11 -15.37 -25.85 -13.15
C VAL A 11 -16.83 -25.52 -13.46
N ILE A 12 -17.55 -26.48 -14.03
CA ILE A 12 -18.98 -26.37 -14.36
C ILE A 12 -19.75 -27.28 -13.39
N ASN A 13 -20.72 -26.71 -12.65
CA ASN A 13 -21.54 -27.45 -11.69
C ASN A 13 -20.72 -28.29 -10.68
N GLY A 14 -19.56 -27.78 -10.26
CA GLY A 14 -18.67 -28.44 -9.29
C GLY A 14 -17.78 -29.53 -9.88
N LYS A 15 -17.75 -29.71 -11.20
CA LYS A 15 -16.87 -30.66 -11.89
C LYS A 15 -15.88 -29.93 -12.80
N PRO A 16 -14.60 -30.31 -12.81
CA PRO A 16 -13.64 -29.75 -13.75
C PRO A 16 -13.91 -30.32 -15.16
N GLU A 17 -14.11 -29.43 -16.12
CA GLU A 17 -14.32 -29.73 -17.54
C GLU A 17 -13.26 -29.01 -18.39
N GLY A 18 -12.93 -29.55 -19.56
CA GLY A 18 -11.90 -29.04 -20.46
C GLY A 18 -10.81 -30.07 -20.77
N PRO A 19 -9.65 -29.65 -21.32
CA PRO A 19 -9.19 -28.26 -21.50
C PRO A 19 -9.94 -27.49 -22.60
N PHE A 20 -10.24 -26.22 -22.33
CA PHE A 20 -10.84 -25.28 -23.26
C PHE A 20 -9.82 -24.25 -23.76
N SER A 21 -9.98 -23.81 -24.99
CA SER A 21 -9.32 -22.64 -25.57
C SER A 21 -10.02 -21.34 -25.17
N ILE A 22 -9.36 -20.19 -25.41
CA ILE A 22 -9.93 -18.86 -25.13
C ILE A 22 -11.27 -18.63 -25.86
N ASP A 23 -11.38 -19.09 -27.10
CA ASP A 23 -12.59 -18.88 -27.90
C ASP A 23 -13.74 -19.79 -27.44
N GLU A 24 -13.44 -20.99 -26.96
CA GLU A 24 -14.43 -21.86 -26.31
C GLU A 24 -14.89 -21.29 -24.97
N LEU A 25 -13.99 -20.71 -24.18
CA LEU A 25 -14.36 -19.99 -22.95
C LEU A 25 -15.32 -18.81 -23.23
N LYS A 26 -15.16 -18.10 -24.36
CA LYS A 26 -16.12 -17.07 -24.79
C LYS A 26 -17.50 -17.65 -25.11
N ALA A 27 -17.55 -18.80 -25.77
CA ALA A 27 -18.81 -19.48 -26.05
C ALA A 27 -19.54 -19.91 -24.76
N HIS A 28 -18.78 -20.25 -23.70
CA HIS A 28 -19.33 -20.63 -22.40
C HIS A 28 -19.84 -19.47 -21.54
N ASN A 29 -19.66 -18.21 -21.96
CA ASN A 29 -20.12 -17.01 -21.25
C ASN A 29 -19.73 -17.00 -19.76
N ILE A 30 -18.44 -17.25 -19.51
CA ILE A 30 -17.87 -17.35 -18.16
C ILE A 30 -18.10 -16.07 -17.33
N LYS A 31 -18.30 -16.27 -16.03
CA LYS A 31 -18.45 -15.20 -15.03
C LYS A 31 -17.13 -14.93 -14.32
N PRO A 32 -16.97 -13.73 -13.72
CA PRO A 32 -15.78 -13.38 -12.94
C PRO A 32 -15.44 -14.41 -11.86
N THR A 33 -16.46 -14.95 -11.19
CA THR A 33 -16.34 -15.86 -10.03
C THR A 33 -16.21 -17.33 -10.41
N ASP A 34 -16.17 -17.66 -11.70
CA ASP A 34 -16.03 -19.05 -12.14
C ASP A 34 -14.60 -19.52 -11.90
N PHE A 35 -14.44 -20.76 -11.42
CA PHE A 35 -13.13 -21.32 -11.11
C PHE A 35 -12.46 -21.88 -12.36
N ILE A 36 -11.25 -21.39 -12.63
CA ILE A 36 -10.44 -21.73 -13.80
C ILE A 36 -9.02 -22.11 -13.35
N LYS A 37 -8.43 -23.07 -14.05
CA LYS A 37 -7.06 -23.53 -13.82
C LYS A 37 -6.33 -23.76 -15.14
N THR A 38 -5.10 -23.27 -15.24
CA THR A 38 -4.16 -23.59 -16.34
C THR A 38 -3.21 -24.72 -15.92
N GLU A 39 -2.49 -25.32 -16.87
CA GLU A 39 -1.58 -26.43 -16.60
C GLU A 39 -0.44 -26.07 -15.62
N ASP A 40 -0.01 -24.81 -15.60
CA ASP A 40 1.06 -24.28 -14.75
C ASP A 40 0.58 -23.86 -13.34
N MET A 41 -0.73 -23.86 -13.08
CA MET A 41 -1.30 -23.47 -11.79
C MET A 41 -1.37 -24.65 -10.81
N VAL A 42 -1.05 -24.41 -9.54
CA VAL A 42 -1.21 -25.42 -8.46
C VAL A 42 -2.69 -25.58 -8.10
N ASP A 43 -3.39 -24.48 -7.88
CA ASP A 43 -4.78 -24.42 -7.45
C ASP A 43 -5.69 -23.72 -8.47
N TYR A 44 -7.00 -23.97 -8.37
CA TYR A 44 -8.00 -23.21 -9.13
C TYR A 44 -8.07 -21.77 -8.61
N LYS A 45 -8.19 -20.82 -9.53
CA LYS A 45 -8.40 -19.40 -9.24
C LYS A 45 -9.71 -18.94 -9.84
N GLU A 46 -10.28 -17.87 -9.32
CA GLU A 46 -11.45 -17.25 -9.95
C GLU A 46 -11.01 -16.57 -11.27
N ALA A 47 -11.88 -16.56 -12.28
CA ALA A 47 -11.57 -16.08 -13.61
C ALA A 47 -11.08 -14.61 -13.62
N HIS A 48 -11.58 -13.78 -12.70
CA HIS A 48 -11.10 -12.40 -12.54
C HIS A 48 -9.70 -12.28 -11.89
N GLU A 49 -9.15 -13.33 -11.28
CA GLU A 49 -7.81 -13.27 -10.69
C GLU A 49 -6.72 -13.38 -11.78
N ILE A 50 -7.06 -13.97 -12.92
CA ILE A 50 -6.17 -14.17 -14.06
C ILE A 50 -6.16 -12.87 -14.90
N ALA A 51 -4.98 -12.25 -15.02
CA ALA A 51 -4.84 -10.95 -15.70
C ALA A 51 -5.24 -10.99 -17.19
N GLU A 52 -4.91 -12.08 -17.88
CA GLU A 52 -5.26 -12.30 -19.29
C GLU A 52 -6.78 -12.36 -19.47
N LEU A 53 -7.48 -13.14 -18.63
CA LEU A 53 -8.93 -13.28 -18.69
C LEU A 53 -9.64 -11.97 -18.34
N ARG A 54 -9.13 -11.19 -17.37
CA ARG A 54 -9.67 -9.86 -17.10
C ARG A 54 -9.63 -8.94 -18.32
N GLN A 55 -8.50 -8.90 -19.03
CA GLN A 55 -8.35 -8.06 -20.22
C GLN A 55 -9.25 -8.54 -21.36
N LEU A 56 -9.38 -9.85 -21.55
CA LEU A 56 -10.16 -10.44 -22.64
C LEU A 56 -11.68 -10.37 -22.41
N PHE A 57 -12.14 -10.64 -21.20
CA PHE A 57 -13.56 -10.74 -20.86
C PHE A 57 -14.11 -9.48 -20.17
N GLY A 58 -13.26 -8.47 -19.94
CA GLY A 58 -13.66 -7.21 -19.31
C GLY A 58 -14.05 -7.38 -17.84
N PHE A 59 -13.57 -8.42 -17.16
CA PHE A 59 -13.86 -8.62 -15.74
C PHE A 59 -13.22 -7.49 -14.91
N SER A 60 -14.02 -6.93 -14.00
CA SER A 60 -13.46 -6.05 -12.98
C SER A 60 -12.52 -6.84 -12.08
N LYS A 61 -11.38 -6.26 -11.71
CA LYS A 61 -10.47 -6.85 -10.73
C LYS A 61 -11.25 -7.03 -9.42
N ALA A 62 -11.39 -8.25 -8.91
CA ALA A 62 -11.93 -8.37 -7.57
C ALA A 62 -10.95 -7.72 -6.59
N ALA A 63 -11.51 -7.03 -5.60
CA ALA A 63 -10.75 -6.65 -4.44
C ALA A 63 -10.18 -7.95 -3.84
N LEU A 64 -8.86 -8.11 -3.86
CA LEU A 64 -8.20 -9.15 -3.10
C LEU A 64 -8.83 -9.16 -1.71
N LEU A 65 -9.20 -10.33 -1.18
CA LEU A 65 -9.58 -10.42 0.22
C LEU A 65 -8.35 -10.09 1.04
N ILE A 66 -8.20 -8.81 1.37
CA ILE A 66 -7.15 -8.30 2.24
C ILE A 66 -7.41 -8.91 3.61
N GLN A 67 -6.76 -10.05 3.85
CA GLN A 67 -6.92 -10.83 5.07
C GLN A 67 -6.12 -10.24 6.24
N TYR A 68 -5.03 -9.51 5.95
CA TYR A 68 -4.13 -8.97 6.97
C TYR A 68 -3.96 -7.46 6.81
N TYR A 69 -4.63 -6.70 7.67
CA TYR A 69 -4.42 -5.27 7.81
C TYR A 69 -3.22 -4.99 8.73
N GLY A 70 -2.47 -3.95 8.42
CA GLY A 70 -1.41 -3.45 9.30
C GLY A 70 -2.05 -2.88 10.57
N SER A 71 -1.72 -3.46 11.71
CA SER A 71 -2.30 -3.10 13.00
C SER A 71 -1.79 -1.74 13.51
N PHE A 72 -2.47 -1.18 14.52
CA PHE A 72 -2.12 0.14 15.07
C PHE A 72 -0.66 0.19 15.58
N ASP A 73 -0.24 -0.83 16.32
CA ASP A 73 1.12 -0.97 16.86
C ASP A 73 2.17 -1.03 15.74
N GLN A 74 1.93 -1.81 14.68
CA GLN A 74 2.85 -1.86 13.53
C GLN A 74 2.98 -0.50 12.86
N ARG A 75 1.86 0.23 12.69
CA ARG A 75 1.90 1.58 12.11
C ARG A 75 2.60 2.58 13.00
N LEU A 76 2.40 2.49 14.32
CA LEU A 76 3.04 3.34 15.30
C LEU A 76 4.56 3.09 15.35
N THR A 77 4.96 1.82 15.40
CA THR A 77 6.38 1.42 15.39
C THR A 77 7.05 1.81 14.07
N ALA A 78 6.38 1.63 12.92
CA ALA A 78 6.89 2.13 11.64
C ALA A 78 7.11 3.64 11.68
N ALA A 79 6.13 4.42 12.17
CA ALA A 79 6.24 5.87 12.27
C ALA A 79 7.36 6.32 13.21
N ALA A 80 7.60 5.60 14.31
CA ALA A 80 8.72 5.86 15.22
C ALA A 80 10.07 5.60 14.55
N ILE A 81 10.21 4.50 13.81
CA ILE A 81 11.42 4.18 13.04
C ILE A 81 11.67 5.24 11.97
N ASP A 82 10.64 5.63 11.23
CA ASP A 82 10.73 6.65 10.19
C ASP A 82 11.11 8.02 10.76
N LEU A 83 10.53 8.40 11.91
CA LEU A 83 10.90 9.64 12.59
C LEU A 83 12.36 9.62 13.04
N PHE A 84 12.83 8.49 13.60
CA PHE A 84 14.24 8.32 13.97
C PHE A 84 15.15 8.44 12.76
N PHE A 85 14.81 7.79 11.64
CA PHE A 85 15.58 7.86 10.40
C PHE A 85 15.66 9.29 9.86
N VAL A 86 14.51 9.96 9.68
CA VAL A 86 14.46 11.34 9.14
C VAL A 86 15.18 12.33 10.06
N SER A 87 14.93 12.25 11.37
CA SER A 87 15.58 13.15 12.34
C SER A 87 17.09 12.96 12.40
N THR A 88 17.57 11.71 12.32
CA THR A 88 19.01 11.41 12.27
C THR A 88 19.66 11.98 11.01
N VAL A 89 19.05 11.78 9.84
CA VAL A 89 19.54 12.34 8.57
C VAL A 89 19.59 13.87 8.64
N CYS A 90 18.51 14.52 9.09
CA CYS A 90 18.48 15.97 9.25
C CYS A 90 19.54 16.48 10.25
N ALA A 91 19.71 15.79 11.38
CA ALA A 91 20.67 16.18 12.41
C ALA A 91 22.12 16.06 11.92
N VAL A 92 22.47 14.99 11.21
CA VAL A 92 23.81 14.80 10.63
C VAL A 92 24.11 15.88 9.59
N LEU A 93 23.18 16.17 8.69
CA LEU A 93 23.33 17.23 7.68
C LEU A 93 23.47 18.61 8.34
N MET A 94 22.67 18.90 9.36
CA MET A 94 22.72 20.16 10.11
C MET A 94 24.05 20.30 10.87
N PHE A 95 24.51 19.23 11.52
CA PHE A 95 25.79 19.21 12.22
C PHE A 95 26.96 19.47 11.27
N ALA A 96 26.99 18.80 10.12
CA ALA A 96 28.02 19.02 9.09
C ALA A 96 28.02 20.47 8.59
N GLY A 97 26.85 21.05 8.34
CA GLY A 97 26.72 22.47 7.96
C GLY A 97 27.16 23.43 9.07
N ALA A 98 26.83 23.12 10.32
CA ALA A 98 27.20 23.94 11.47
C ALA A 98 28.72 24.03 11.68
N MET A 99 29.48 22.98 11.35
CA MET A 99 30.95 23.01 11.41
C MET A 99 31.61 24.05 10.49
N LEU A 100 30.87 24.53 9.48
CA LEU A 100 31.36 25.53 8.52
C LEU A 100 31.02 26.98 8.94
N ILE A 101 30.24 27.15 10.01
CA ILE A 101 29.67 28.43 10.42
C ILE A 101 30.30 28.89 11.73
N ASN A 102 30.97 30.04 11.70
CA ASN A 102 31.64 30.60 12.88
C ASN A 102 30.71 31.40 13.81
N SER A 103 29.46 31.63 13.41
CA SER A 103 28.49 32.41 14.20
C SER A 103 27.62 31.51 15.07
N GLN A 104 27.79 31.61 16.39
CA GLN A 104 26.98 30.86 17.36
C GLN A 104 25.48 31.18 17.25
N LEU A 105 25.12 32.43 16.95
CA LEU A 105 23.73 32.82 16.77
C LEU A 105 23.09 32.11 15.57
N ILE A 106 23.81 32.00 14.44
CA ILE A 106 23.31 31.33 13.25
C ILE A 106 23.13 29.83 13.53
N VAL A 107 24.10 29.19 14.19
CA VAL A 107 24.02 27.77 14.58
C VAL A 107 22.83 27.52 15.52
N LEU A 108 22.59 28.41 16.48
CA LEU A 108 21.43 28.32 17.37
C LEU A 108 20.12 28.42 16.58
N ILE A 109 19.99 29.40 15.69
CA ILE A 109 18.78 29.57 14.85
C ILE A 109 18.53 28.34 13.98
N MET A 110 19.58 27.80 13.34
CA MET A 110 19.47 26.58 12.53
C MET A 110 19.05 25.36 13.36
N THR A 111 19.60 25.24 14.57
CA THR A 111 19.27 24.14 15.49
C THR A 111 17.80 24.21 15.92
N LEU A 112 17.32 25.38 16.33
CA LEU A 112 15.91 25.59 16.65
C LEU A 112 14.99 25.37 15.44
N GLY A 113 15.47 25.72 14.24
CA GLY A 113 14.77 25.49 12.98
C GLY A 113 14.48 24.01 12.68
N LEU A 114 15.27 23.07 13.21
CA LEU A 114 15.02 21.64 13.02
C LEU A 114 13.64 21.19 13.53
N ALA A 115 13.11 21.83 14.58
CA ALA A 115 11.78 21.51 15.11
C ALA A 115 10.66 21.73 14.07
N ILE A 116 10.88 22.63 13.11
CA ILE A 116 9.95 22.93 12.02
C ILE A 116 10.31 22.12 10.76
N ILE A 117 11.61 21.99 10.46
CA ILE A 117 12.09 21.31 9.25
C ILE A 117 11.79 19.80 9.31
N ILE A 118 12.02 19.13 10.44
CA ILE A 118 11.87 17.66 10.56
C ILE A 118 10.43 17.22 10.23
N PRO A 119 9.35 17.80 10.80
CA PRO A 119 7.99 17.43 10.42
C PRO A 119 7.68 17.62 8.93
N ILE A 120 8.19 18.68 8.30
CA ILE A 120 7.98 18.96 6.87
C ILE A 120 8.70 17.93 6.02
N VAL A 121 9.98 17.64 6.31
CA VAL A 121 10.75 16.62 5.61
C VAL A 121 10.10 15.25 5.80
N ASN A 122 9.65 14.94 7.02
CA ASN A 122 8.97 13.69 7.33
C ASN A 122 7.66 13.55 6.53
N LEU A 123 6.88 14.62 6.40
CA LEU A 123 5.67 14.65 5.59
C LEU A 123 5.99 14.34 4.12
N VAL A 124 6.95 15.06 3.53
CA VAL A 124 7.36 14.87 2.13
C VAL A 124 7.89 13.45 1.89
N TYR A 125 8.74 12.96 2.79
CA TYR A 125 9.26 11.60 2.78
C TYR A 125 8.14 10.55 2.77
N HIS A 126 7.15 10.69 3.64
CA HIS A 126 6.00 9.77 3.69
C HIS A 126 5.20 9.81 2.37
N VAL A 127 4.90 10.98 1.84
CA VAL A 127 4.11 11.13 0.60
C VAL A 127 4.84 10.47 -0.58
N ILE A 128 6.14 10.73 -0.74
CA ILE A 128 6.94 10.17 -1.82
C ILE A 128 7.04 8.65 -1.68
N MET A 129 7.38 8.15 -0.49
CA MET A 129 7.62 6.72 -0.28
C MET A 129 6.33 5.90 -0.37
N GLU A 130 5.23 6.37 0.22
CA GLU A 130 3.93 5.69 0.18
C GLU A 130 3.34 5.65 -1.25
N SER A 131 3.60 6.67 -2.08
CA SER A 131 3.17 6.69 -3.49
C SER A 131 4.15 6.04 -4.47
N SER A 132 5.35 5.69 -4.02
CA SER A 132 6.36 5.02 -4.84
C SER A 132 6.02 3.54 -5.10
N ALA A 133 6.78 2.89 -5.98
CA ALA A 133 6.68 1.45 -6.20
C ALA A 133 6.87 0.60 -4.93
N ARG A 134 7.49 1.17 -3.88
CA ARG A 134 7.71 0.49 -2.60
C ARG A 134 6.47 0.49 -1.71
N GLN A 135 5.49 1.37 -1.98
CA GLN A 135 4.22 1.49 -1.24
C GLN A 135 4.36 1.67 0.28
N GLY A 136 5.54 2.01 0.77
CA GLY A 136 5.84 2.04 2.20
C GLY A 136 7.15 2.77 2.43
N THR A 137 7.19 3.48 3.55
CA THR A 137 8.42 4.08 4.09
C THR A 137 9.37 2.98 4.59
N HIS A 138 10.61 3.33 4.91
CA HIS A 138 11.59 2.38 5.46
C HIS A 138 11.08 1.69 6.72
N GLY A 139 10.47 2.41 7.66
CA GLY A 139 9.88 1.81 8.87
C GLY A 139 8.76 0.82 8.53
N LYS A 140 7.92 1.14 7.55
CA LYS A 140 6.86 0.25 7.07
C LYS A 140 7.40 -0.99 6.36
N GLN A 141 8.42 -0.83 5.53
CA GLN A 141 9.09 -1.93 4.84
C GLN A 141 9.72 -2.91 5.84
N LEU A 142 10.36 -2.41 6.91
CA LEU A 142 10.92 -3.24 7.98
C LEU A 142 9.86 -4.07 8.70
N LEU A 143 8.64 -3.56 8.81
CA LEU A 143 7.50 -4.27 9.40
C LEU A 143 6.64 -5.02 8.37
N GLN A 144 7.08 -5.05 7.11
CA GLN A 144 6.39 -5.70 5.99
C GLN A 144 4.94 -5.23 5.82
N ILE A 145 4.70 -3.95 6.07
CA ILE A 145 3.41 -3.30 5.83
C ILE A 145 3.53 -2.29 4.69
N ARG A 146 2.46 -2.14 3.92
CA ARG A 146 2.39 -1.18 2.79
C ARG A 146 1.02 -0.54 2.66
N VAL A 147 1.01 0.63 2.02
CA VAL A 147 -0.18 1.44 1.76
C VAL A 147 -0.67 1.19 0.34
N CYS A 148 -1.95 0.87 0.21
CA CYS A 148 -2.59 0.62 -1.07
C CYS A 148 -3.98 1.29 -1.13
N ASP A 149 -4.57 1.30 -2.31
CA ASP A 149 -5.99 1.60 -2.45
C ASP A 149 -6.86 0.42 -1.97
N MET A 150 -8.18 0.55 -2.14
CA MET A 150 -9.15 -0.47 -1.73
C MET A 150 -9.03 -1.78 -2.53
N GLU A 151 -8.29 -1.78 -3.64
CA GLU A 151 -8.06 -2.91 -4.55
C GLU A 151 -6.64 -3.49 -4.42
N GLY A 152 -5.85 -2.99 -3.48
CA GLY A 152 -4.46 -3.43 -3.26
C GLY A 152 -3.43 -2.79 -4.21
N ASN A 153 -3.82 -1.85 -5.08
CA ASN A 153 -2.90 -1.17 -5.99
C ASN A 153 -2.15 -0.03 -5.30
N ARG A 154 -1.08 0.42 -5.96
CA ARG A 154 -0.30 1.60 -5.54
C ARG A 154 -1.14 2.87 -5.57
N ILE A 155 -1.09 3.64 -4.50
CA ILE A 155 -1.78 4.93 -4.42
C ILE A 155 -1.09 6.02 -5.25
N SER A 156 -1.85 6.97 -5.75
CA SER A 156 -1.31 8.16 -6.42
C SER A 156 -0.62 9.10 -5.43
N PHE A 157 0.23 9.99 -5.93
CA PHE A 157 0.85 11.04 -5.13
C PHE A 157 -0.20 11.93 -4.43
N GLY A 158 -1.30 12.27 -5.12
CA GLY A 158 -2.40 13.06 -4.56
C GLY A 158 -3.10 12.36 -3.40
N ASN A 159 -3.36 11.05 -3.54
CA ASN A 159 -3.96 10.25 -2.45
C ASN A 159 -3.00 10.15 -1.26
N ALA A 160 -1.70 9.95 -1.50
CA ALA A 160 -0.69 9.92 -0.45
C ALA A 160 -0.58 11.28 0.28
N ALA A 161 -0.61 12.39 -0.46
CA ALA A 161 -0.59 13.74 0.10
C ALA A 161 -1.84 14.02 0.95
N GLY A 162 -3.03 13.76 0.40
CA GLY A 162 -4.30 13.92 1.11
C GLY A 162 -4.36 13.08 2.38
N ARG A 163 -3.92 11.82 2.30
CA ARG A 163 -3.80 10.92 3.44
C ARG A 163 -2.88 11.47 4.53
N ASN A 164 -1.68 11.94 4.18
CA ASN A 164 -0.73 12.43 5.17
C ASN A 164 -1.13 13.79 5.76
N LEU A 165 -1.74 14.68 4.98
CA LEU A 165 -2.34 15.92 5.51
C LEU A 165 -3.53 15.63 6.43
N ALA A 166 -4.34 14.62 6.11
CA ALA A 166 -5.46 14.19 6.94
C ALA A 166 -5.05 13.62 8.31
N LYS A 167 -3.78 13.23 8.48
CA LYS A 167 -3.25 12.86 9.81
C LYS A 167 -3.26 14.03 10.79
N ILE A 168 -3.16 15.28 10.32
CA ILE A 168 -3.26 16.48 11.17
C ILE A 168 -4.67 16.53 11.77
N PHE A 169 -5.70 16.32 10.97
CA PHE A 169 -7.08 16.21 11.46
C PHE A 169 -7.33 14.98 12.33
N SER A 170 -6.56 13.90 12.15
CA SER A 170 -6.63 12.73 13.04
C SER A 170 -6.01 12.99 14.41
N LEU A 171 -5.09 13.97 14.52
CA LEU A 171 -4.41 14.36 15.74
C LEU A 171 -5.25 15.32 16.61
N LEU A 172 -5.93 16.27 15.97
CA LEU A 172 -6.71 17.33 16.62
C LEU A 172 -7.75 16.83 17.65
N PRO A 173 -8.55 15.78 17.39
CA PRO A 173 -9.49 15.25 18.36
C PRO A 173 -8.81 14.30 19.34
N LEU A 174 -7.71 14.71 20.00
CA LEU A 174 -6.97 13.88 20.98
C LEU A 174 -6.61 12.47 20.45
N PHE A 175 -6.06 12.39 19.24
CA PHE A 175 -5.74 11.11 18.56
C PHE A 175 -6.95 10.19 18.27
N MET A 176 -8.20 10.66 18.44
CA MET A 176 -9.40 9.84 18.20
C MET A 176 -9.46 9.31 16.76
N GLY A 177 -8.91 10.07 15.80
CA GLY A 177 -8.83 9.61 14.41
C GLY A 177 -7.91 8.41 14.19
N TYR A 178 -6.99 8.14 15.12
CA TYR A 178 -6.19 6.92 15.15
C TYR A 178 -6.91 5.79 15.91
N LEU A 179 -7.68 6.10 16.96
CA LEU A 179 -8.47 5.10 17.68
C LEU A 179 -9.57 4.48 16.82
N TYR A 180 -10.02 5.18 15.77
CA TYR A 180 -10.98 4.64 14.80
C TYR A 180 -10.55 3.29 14.19
N ILE A 181 -9.25 3.01 14.14
CA ILE A 181 -8.68 1.72 13.69
C ILE A 181 -9.30 0.54 14.44
N PHE A 182 -9.60 0.67 15.73
CA PHE A 182 -10.16 -0.42 16.54
C PHE A 182 -11.65 -0.66 16.31
N PHE A 183 -12.35 0.30 15.69
CA PHE A 183 -13.81 0.27 15.52
C PHE A 183 -14.25 -0.16 14.13
N ASN A 184 -13.33 -0.47 13.22
CA ASN A 184 -13.68 -0.90 11.85
C ASN A 184 -12.92 -2.15 11.39
N LYS A 185 -13.60 -2.97 10.57
CA LYS A 185 -13.09 -4.26 10.10
C LYS A 185 -11.83 -4.17 9.22
N LYS A 186 -11.60 -3.00 8.60
CA LYS A 186 -10.46 -2.74 7.71
C LYS A 186 -9.27 -2.10 8.43
N GLN A 187 -9.36 -1.93 9.75
CA GLN A 187 -8.36 -1.25 10.58
C GLN A 187 -7.90 0.09 10.01
N GLN A 188 -8.81 0.89 9.48
CA GLN A 188 -8.52 2.20 8.89
C GLN A 188 -8.51 3.31 9.95
N GLY A 189 -7.57 4.26 9.87
CA GLY A 189 -7.68 5.54 10.57
C GLY A 189 -8.56 6.51 9.79
N PHE A 190 -8.99 7.61 10.40
CA PHE A 190 -9.77 8.65 9.67
C PHE A 190 -9.04 9.13 8.41
N HIS A 191 -7.74 9.35 8.50
CA HIS A 191 -6.91 9.71 7.35
C HIS A 191 -6.92 8.65 6.23
N ASP A 192 -7.02 7.37 6.57
CA ASP A 192 -7.11 6.30 5.58
C ASP A 192 -8.49 6.27 4.92
N VAL A 193 -9.55 6.47 5.70
CA VAL A 193 -10.94 6.54 5.20
C VAL A 193 -11.11 7.73 4.26
N ILE A 194 -10.65 8.91 4.67
CA ILE A 194 -10.73 10.14 3.86
C ILE A 194 -10.00 9.98 2.53
N ALA A 195 -8.85 9.30 2.54
CA ALA A 195 -8.05 9.10 1.34
C ALA A 195 -8.41 7.84 0.53
N GLY A 196 -9.37 7.02 0.98
CA GLY A 196 -9.73 5.77 0.33
C GLY A 196 -8.58 4.75 0.27
N THR A 197 -7.79 4.68 1.35
CA THR A 197 -6.57 3.85 1.41
C THR A 197 -6.65 2.77 2.48
N LEU A 198 -5.80 1.76 2.35
CA LEU A 198 -5.61 0.66 3.30
C LEU A 198 -4.13 0.51 3.62
N VAL A 199 -3.83 0.02 4.82
CA VAL A 199 -2.50 -0.49 5.14
C VAL A 199 -2.63 -1.98 5.34
N ILE A 200 -1.86 -2.73 4.56
CA ILE A 200 -1.91 -4.18 4.52
C ILE A 200 -0.55 -4.73 4.92
N LYS A 201 -0.55 -5.92 5.49
CA LYS A 201 0.68 -6.67 5.78
C LYS A 201 0.91 -7.66 4.65
N ASP A 202 2.09 -7.61 4.05
CA ASP A 202 2.47 -8.62 3.07
C ASP A 202 2.58 -9.97 3.75
N ARG A 203 2.07 -11.01 3.08
CA ARG A 203 2.21 -12.38 3.56
C ARG A 203 3.72 -12.71 3.52
N LEU A 204 4.25 -13.21 4.62
CA LEU A 204 5.55 -13.90 4.61
C LEU A 204 5.34 -15.13 3.71
N ASP A 205 5.72 -15.03 2.45
CA ASP A 205 5.92 -16.19 1.58
C ASP A 205 7.23 -16.90 1.98
#